data_AF-A0A4U3LVJ7-F1
#
_entry.id   AF-A0A4U3LVJ7-F1
#
_cell.length_a   1.000
_cell.length_b   1.000
_cell.length_c   1.000
_cell.angle_alpha   90.00
_cell.angle_beta   90.00
_cell.angle_gamma   90.00
#
_symmetry.space_group_name_H-M   'P 1'
#
loop_
_entity.id
_entity.type
_entity.pdbx_description
1 polymer ?
#
loop_
_entity_poly.entity_id
_entity_poly.type
_entity_poly.pdbx_seq_one_letter_code
_entity_poly.pdbx_strand_id
1 'polypeptide(L)'
;MGLLTAWFGVEARRRRRDLCVLLLLVAAGVGVVTAALAGARRGESALDRLRAATLPAHALISNQQPGLDWDRVRALPGVEAVAPYAIAAIYVDDVPLNWQSVPPVDAALWRDLERPVLLAGRLPDPARADEVVVQHRFTTLYGKSVGDTVTIKLNTPDETDLLANAGGGPAGGHGPRVTARIVGVIRSPFFSDGVDGPGVVLPSAGLYRKYSANLMGASGRGFSIALARLTDGAAGVPRLRAQMAALTGQPLQVDDLSETGGHYDRLTSYQALTVLAFALAALGVAAVTIGLYAARVVEASQADLRVLRASGLTPRQERAAAALGPVAAALAGSVA
;
A
#
# COMPACT_ATOMS: atom_id res chain seq x y z
N MET A 1 16.51 -35.81 -42.39
CA MET A 1 15.81 -35.68 -41.08
C MET A 1 16.06 -36.86 -40.12
N GLY A 2 16.40 -38.07 -40.58
CA GLY A 2 16.61 -39.23 -39.69
C GLY A 2 17.90 -39.23 -38.84
N LEU A 3 19.01 -38.66 -39.35
CA LEU A 3 20.31 -38.75 -38.65
C LEU A 3 20.41 -37.82 -37.43
N LEU A 4 19.89 -36.58 -37.54
CA LEU A 4 19.88 -35.62 -36.44
C LEU A 4 18.95 -36.03 -35.30
N THR A 5 17.80 -36.63 -35.63
CA THR A 5 16.83 -37.13 -34.64
C THR A 5 17.33 -38.41 -33.96
N ALA A 6 17.93 -39.33 -34.71
CA ALA A 6 18.58 -40.51 -34.14
C ALA A 6 19.76 -40.12 -33.23
N TRP A 7 20.60 -39.18 -33.67
CA TRP A 7 21.69 -38.63 -32.85
C TRP A 7 21.18 -37.98 -31.56
N PHE A 8 20.18 -37.11 -31.65
CA PHE A 8 19.59 -36.47 -30.48
C PHE A 8 19.03 -37.49 -29.48
N GLY A 9 18.39 -38.57 -29.94
CA GLY A 9 17.90 -39.63 -29.07
C GLY A 9 19.01 -40.39 -28.33
N VAL A 10 20.15 -40.64 -28.99
CA VAL A 10 21.32 -41.27 -28.37
C VAL A 10 21.97 -40.31 -27.36
N GLU A 11 22.20 -39.06 -27.77
CA GLU A 11 22.81 -38.03 -26.94
C GLU A 11 21.96 -37.71 -25.70
N ALA A 12 20.64 -37.59 -25.86
CA ALA A 12 19.72 -37.32 -24.77
C ALA A 12 19.73 -38.44 -23.71
N ARG A 13 19.86 -39.70 -24.11
CA ARG A 13 19.97 -40.83 -23.15
C ARG A 13 21.34 -40.86 -22.48
N ARG A 14 22.41 -40.68 -23.26
CA ARG A 14 23.80 -40.81 -22.79
C ARG A 14 24.20 -39.64 -21.88
N ARG A 15 23.68 -38.44 -22.14
CA ARG A 15 23.98 -37.20 -21.40
C ARG A 15 22.77 -36.59 -20.71
N ARG A 16 21.78 -37.41 -20.36
CA ARG A 16 20.57 -36.95 -19.64
C ARG A 16 20.90 -36.07 -18.43
N ARG A 17 21.96 -36.40 -17.67
CA ARG A 17 22.35 -35.63 -16.48
C ARG A 17 22.81 -34.22 -16.85
N ASP A 18 23.69 -34.10 -17.84
CA ASP A 18 24.23 -32.80 -18.26
C ASP A 18 23.13 -31.93 -18.89
N LEU A 19 22.28 -32.53 -19.71
CA LEU A 19 21.13 -31.82 -20.30
C LEU A 19 20.10 -31.41 -19.24
N CYS A 20 19.87 -32.23 -18.21
CA CYS A 20 19.05 -31.87 -17.06
C CYS A 20 19.66 -30.72 -16.26
N VAL A 21 20.98 -30.74 -16.01
CA VAL A 21 21.66 -29.62 -15.32
C VAL A 21 21.56 -28.34 -16.15
N LEU A 22 21.80 -28.40 -17.46
CA LEU A 22 21.65 -27.24 -18.35
C LEU A 22 20.21 -26.70 -18.34
N LEU A 23 19.22 -27.59 -18.44
CA LEU A 23 17.81 -27.22 -18.35
C LEU A 23 17.51 -26.51 -17.03
N LEU A 24 17.97 -27.06 -15.91
CA LEU A 24 17.77 -26.48 -14.58
C LEU A 24 18.48 -25.12 -14.42
N LEU A 25 19.68 -24.96 -14.98
CA LEU A 25 20.40 -23.68 -14.98
C LEU A 25 19.64 -22.61 -15.77
N VAL A 26 19.09 -22.99 -16.93
CA VAL A 26 18.28 -22.08 -17.76
C VAL A 26 16.99 -21.71 -17.03
N ALA A 27 16.26 -22.70 -16.51
CA ALA A 27 15.02 -22.48 -15.77
C ALA A 27 15.24 -21.61 -14.54
N ALA A 28 16.28 -21.87 -13.75
CA ALA A 28 16.62 -21.05 -12.59
C ALA A 28 17.00 -19.61 -12.99
N GLY A 29 17.83 -19.44 -14.03
CA GLY A 29 18.22 -18.12 -14.53
C GLY A 29 17.04 -17.30 -15.02
N VAL A 30 16.20 -17.89 -15.88
CA VAL A 30 14.98 -17.27 -16.40
C VAL A 30 14.01 -16.96 -15.25
N GLY A 31 13.81 -17.90 -14.33
CA GLY A 31 12.94 -17.73 -13.17
C GLY A 31 13.37 -16.58 -12.26
N VAL A 32 14.67 -16.47 -11.94
CA VAL A 32 15.20 -15.37 -11.10
C VAL A 32 15.03 -14.02 -11.82
N VAL A 33 15.39 -13.93 -13.09
CA VAL A 33 15.29 -12.67 -13.85
C VAL A 33 13.84 -12.23 -14.02
N THR A 34 12.94 -13.14 -14.38
CA THR A 34 11.52 -12.83 -14.54
C THR A 34 10.85 -12.47 -13.22
N ALA A 35 11.17 -13.17 -12.13
CA ALA A 35 10.69 -12.85 -10.79
C ALA A 35 11.18 -11.46 -10.34
N ALA A 36 12.45 -11.13 -10.55
CA ALA A 36 13.00 -9.82 -10.21
C ALA A 36 12.36 -8.71 -11.05
N LEU A 37 12.21 -8.89 -12.36
CA LEU A 37 11.57 -7.91 -13.24
C LEU A 37 10.09 -7.70 -12.87
N ALA A 38 9.36 -8.77 -12.59
CA ALA A 38 7.97 -8.70 -12.13
C ALA A 38 7.88 -8.00 -10.78
N GLY A 39 8.81 -8.29 -9.86
CA GLY A 39 8.93 -7.63 -8.56
C GLY A 39 9.17 -6.13 -8.70
N ALA A 40 10.12 -5.72 -9.53
CA ALA A 40 10.42 -4.31 -9.79
C ALA A 40 9.20 -3.55 -10.33
N ARG A 41 8.56 -4.07 -11.39
CA ARG A 41 7.37 -3.43 -11.99
C ARG A 41 6.18 -3.38 -11.03
N ARG A 42 5.97 -4.45 -10.26
CA ARG A 42 4.87 -4.53 -9.29
C ARG A 42 5.07 -3.56 -8.13
N GLY A 43 6.33 -3.41 -7.68
CA GLY A 43 6.74 -2.49 -6.64
C GLY A 43 6.57 -1.03 -7.07
N GLU A 44 7.11 -0.67 -8.24
CA GLU A 44 7.03 0.68 -8.80
C GLU A 44 5.58 1.21 -8.87
N SER A 45 4.65 0.38 -9.32
CA SER A 45 3.24 0.73 -9.47
C SER A 45 2.38 0.49 -8.22
N ALA A 46 2.96 0.07 -7.09
CA ALA A 46 2.21 -0.33 -5.90
C ALA A 46 1.48 0.85 -5.24
N LEU A 47 2.17 1.98 -5.08
CA LEU A 47 1.58 3.17 -4.45
C LEU A 47 0.49 3.78 -5.32
N ASP A 48 0.66 3.80 -6.65
CA ASP A 48 -0.37 4.31 -7.57
C ASP A 48 -1.64 3.47 -7.52
N ARG A 49 -1.52 2.13 -7.51
CA ARG A 49 -2.67 1.25 -7.31
C ARG A 49 -3.34 1.47 -5.97
N LEU A 50 -2.55 1.66 -4.91
CA LEU A 50 -3.09 1.93 -3.57
C LEU A 50 -3.87 3.24 -3.57
N ARG A 51 -3.31 4.33 -4.10
CA ARG A 51 -3.95 5.65 -4.19
C ARG A 51 -5.23 5.63 -5.02
N ALA A 52 -5.23 4.89 -6.14
CA ALA A 52 -6.41 4.73 -6.98
C ALA A 52 -7.56 4.04 -6.22
N ALA A 53 -7.23 3.13 -5.30
CA ALA A 53 -8.23 2.46 -4.45
C ALA A 53 -8.64 3.30 -3.24
N THR A 54 -7.71 4.06 -2.63
CA THR A 54 -7.94 4.71 -1.33
C THR A 54 -8.29 6.19 -1.39
N LEU A 55 -8.17 6.85 -2.55
CA LEU A 55 -8.47 8.26 -2.75
C LEU A 55 -7.92 9.15 -1.60
N PRO A 56 -6.60 9.14 -1.36
CA PRO A 56 -6.03 9.83 -0.21
C PRO A 56 -6.23 11.34 -0.30
N ALA A 57 -6.21 12.00 0.85
CA ALA A 57 -6.23 13.45 0.92
C ALA A 57 -4.92 14.06 0.41
N HIS A 58 -5.01 15.24 -0.22
CA HIS A 58 -3.83 16.01 -0.64
C HIS A 58 -3.46 17.10 0.36
N ALA A 59 -4.45 17.60 1.12
CA ALA A 59 -4.24 18.65 2.11
C ALA A 59 -4.95 18.37 3.43
N LEU A 60 -4.36 18.88 4.51
CA LEU A 60 -4.99 19.00 5.82
C LEU A 60 -5.29 20.48 6.09
N ILE A 61 -6.55 20.82 6.29
CA ILE A 61 -7.01 22.16 6.63
C ILE A 61 -7.11 22.24 8.16
N SER A 62 -6.08 22.82 8.78
CA SER A 62 -5.94 22.95 10.24
C SER A 62 -6.73 24.15 10.76
N ASN A 63 -8.06 24.09 10.62
CA ASN A 63 -8.95 25.11 11.12
C ASN A 63 -9.22 24.95 12.62
N GLN A 64 -8.80 25.93 13.42
CA GLN A 64 -9.09 25.99 14.85
C GLN A 64 -10.23 26.97 15.18
N GLN A 65 -10.79 27.64 14.17
CA GLN A 65 -11.91 28.56 14.36
C GLN A 65 -13.24 27.80 14.36
N PRO A 66 -14.10 27.97 15.36
CA PRO A 66 -15.42 27.36 15.37
C PRO A 66 -16.31 27.90 14.24
N GLY A 67 -17.25 27.07 13.78
CA GLY A 67 -18.33 27.52 12.88
C GLY A 67 -17.93 27.70 11.41
N LEU A 68 -16.77 27.21 10.97
CA LEU A 68 -16.44 27.18 9.54
C LEU A 68 -17.45 26.30 8.79
N ASP A 69 -18.10 26.90 7.80
CA ASP A 69 -19.02 26.20 6.91
C ASP A 69 -18.24 25.38 5.88
N TRP A 70 -18.19 24.06 6.11
CA TRP A 70 -17.51 23.12 5.21
C TRP A 70 -18.18 23.00 3.85
N ASP A 71 -19.46 23.33 3.70
CA ASP A 71 -20.12 23.34 2.39
C ASP A 71 -19.60 24.48 1.52
N ARG A 72 -19.25 25.63 2.12
CA ARG A 72 -18.55 26.70 1.39
C ARG A 72 -17.16 26.29 0.95
N VAL A 73 -16.45 25.49 1.75
CA VAL A 73 -15.12 24.94 1.38
C VAL A 73 -15.26 23.95 0.23
N ARG A 74 -16.28 23.07 0.26
CA ARG A 74 -16.59 22.14 -0.84
C ARG A 74 -16.93 22.84 -2.15
N ALA A 75 -17.54 24.02 -2.08
CA ALA A 75 -17.88 24.83 -3.24
C ALA A 75 -16.67 25.60 -3.84
N LEU A 76 -15.49 25.55 -3.22
CA LEU A 76 -14.31 26.26 -3.73
C LEU A 76 -13.81 25.63 -5.05
N PRO A 77 -13.38 26.45 -6.03
CA PRO A 77 -12.85 25.94 -7.29
C PRO A 77 -11.63 25.02 -7.08
N GLY A 78 -11.75 23.80 -7.61
CA GLY A 78 -10.69 22.79 -7.60
C GLY A 78 -10.59 21.96 -6.32
N VAL A 79 -11.58 22.08 -5.42
CA VAL A 79 -11.82 21.14 -4.33
C VAL A 79 -12.71 20.01 -4.85
N GLU A 80 -12.22 18.77 -4.75
CA GLU A 80 -12.95 17.57 -5.19
C GLU A 80 -13.81 17.01 -4.05
N ALA A 81 -13.25 16.93 -2.84
CA ALA A 81 -13.93 16.42 -1.67
C ALA A 81 -13.32 16.99 -0.38
N VAL A 82 -14.14 17.10 0.67
CA VAL A 82 -13.74 17.58 2.01
C VAL A 82 -14.41 16.72 3.07
N ALA A 83 -13.62 16.15 3.97
CA ALA A 83 -14.09 15.35 5.09
C ALA A 83 -13.62 16.00 6.40
N PRO A 84 -14.51 16.75 7.06
CA PRO A 84 -14.25 17.27 8.39
C PRO A 84 -14.30 16.16 9.44
N TYR A 85 -13.47 16.31 10.46
CA TYR A 85 -13.50 15.51 11.68
C TYR A 85 -13.27 16.40 12.90
N ALA A 86 -13.92 16.06 14.01
CA ALA A 86 -13.84 16.88 15.21
C ALA A 86 -12.53 16.61 15.96
N ILE A 87 -11.86 17.67 16.38
CA ILE A 87 -10.73 17.54 17.31
C ILE A 87 -11.30 17.46 18.72
N ALA A 88 -11.62 16.24 19.13
CA ALA A 88 -12.23 15.93 20.40
C ALA A 88 -11.59 14.67 20.99
N ALA A 89 -11.30 14.71 22.30
CA ALA A 89 -10.78 13.55 22.99
C ALA A 89 -11.89 12.50 23.20
N ILE A 90 -11.62 11.26 22.80
CA ILE A 90 -12.44 10.10 23.12
C ILE A 90 -11.60 9.08 23.89
N TYR A 91 -12.21 8.40 24.85
CA TYR A 91 -11.56 7.35 25.64
C TYR A 91 -12.23 6.03 25.33
N VAL A 92 -11.45 4.95 25.21
CA VAL A 92 -12.01 3.63 24.94
C VAL A 92 -11.44 2.63 25.93
N ASP A 93 -12.30 1.98 26.71
CA ASP A 93 -11.95 0.89 27.64
C ASP A 93 -10.70 1.13 28.53
N ASP A 94 -10.38 2.40 28.82
CA ASP A 94 -9.16 2.82 29.54
C ASP A 94 -7.84 2.38 28.88
N VAL A 95 -7.86 2.04 27.59
CA VAL A 95 -6.66 1.73 26.82
C VAL A 95 -6.05 3.00 26.21
N PRO A 96 -4.71 3.08 26.12
CA PRO A 96 -4.07 4.19 25.43
C PRO A 96 -4.44 4.15 23.95
N LEU A 97 -4.95 5.28 23.46
CA LEU A 97 -5.30 5.49 22.06
C LEU A 97 -4.39 6.52 21.42
N ASN A 98 -4.25 6.41 20.10
CA ASN A 98 -3.61 7.43 19.29
C ASN A 98 -4.54 8.66 19.16
N TRP A 99 -3.94 9.85 19.09
CA TRP A 99 -4.63 11.13 18.82
C TRP A 99 -5.42 11.17 17.51
N GLN A 100 -5.15 10.26 16.58
CA GLN A 100 -5.93 10.06 15.36
C GLN A 100 -7.28 9.33 15.60
N SER A 101 -7.60 8.94 16.83
CA SER A 101 -8.91 8.39 17.19
C SER A 101 -9.96 9.50 17.27
N VAL A 102 -10.36 10.03 16.12
CA VAL A 102 -11.22 11.20 16.00
C VAL A 102 -12.55 10.84 15.36
N PRO A 103 -13.68 11.42 15.82
CA PRO A 103 -14.96 11.19 15.19
C PRO A 103 -15.10 11.99 13.89
N PRO A 104 -15.44 11.34 12.76
CA PRO A 104 -15.82 12.03 11.54
C PRO A 104 -17.04 12.92 11.80
N VAL A 105 -17.05 14.13 11.24
CA VAL A 105 -18.23 15.02 11.30
C VAL A 105 -19.34 14.50 10.37
N ASP A 106 -18.96 13.90 9.25
CA ASP A 106 -19.88 13.33 8.28
C ASP A 106 -19.32 12.05 7.62
N ALA A 107 -20.09 11.49 6.69
CA ALA A 107 -19.77 10.25 5.98
C ALA A 107 -18.79 10.42 4.81
N ALA A 108 -18.32 11.65 4.52
CA ALA A 108 -17.38 11.88 3.43
C ALA A 108 -16.03 11.24 3.75
N LEU A 109 -15.64 11.24 5.04
CA LEU A 109 -14.57 10.39 5.53
C LEU A 109 -15.01 8.94 5.31
N TRP A 110 -14.21 8.16 4.58
CA TRP A 110 -14.44 6.77 4.13
C TRP A 110 -15.19 6.58 2.81
N ARG A 111 -16.00 7.53 2.36
CA ARG A 111 -16.75 7.41 1.09
C ARG A 111 -16.09 8.18 -0.03
N ASP A 112 -15.84 9.46 0.20
CA ASP A 112 -15.43 10.41 -0.84
C ASP A 112 -13.92 10.68 -0.78
N LEU A 113 -13.30 10.49 0.39
CA LEU A 113 -11.85 10.48 0.56
C LEU A 113 -11.39 9.57 1.72
N GLU A 114 -10.10 9.23 1.69
CA GLU A 114 -9.48 8.26 2.60
C GLU A 114 -10.27 6.95 2.68
N ARG A 115 -10.77 6.47 1.53
CA ARG A 115 -11.48 5.19 1.43
C ARG A 115 -10.56 4.08 1.90
N PRO A 116 -10.81 3.44 3.04
CA PRO A 116 -9.84 2.52 3.59
C PRO A 116 -10.04 1.14 2.96
N VAL A 117 -8.96 0.36 2.91
CA VAL A 117 -9.03 -1.06 2.60
C VAL A 117 -9.57 -1.79 3.83
N LEU A 118 -10.64 -2.57 3.65
CA LEU A 118 -11.18 -3.45 4.68
C LEU A 118 -10.34 -4.72 4.74
N LEU A 119 -9.76 -4.99 5.91
CA LEU A 119 -9.10 -6.26 6.21
C LEU A 119 -10.10 -7.30 6.74
N ALA A 120 -11.13 -6.84 7.43
CA ALA A 120 -12.24 -7.66 7.91
C ALA A 120 -13.50 -6.80 8.12
N GLY A 121 -14.68 -7.42 8.00
CA GLY A 121 -15.96 -6.79 8.30
C GLY A 121 -16.40 -5.75 7.27
N ARG A 122 -16.94 -4.63 7.75
CA ARG A 122 -17.47 -3.53 6.94
C ARG A 122 -17.17 -2.16 7.55
N LEU A 123 -17.39 -1.10 6.77
CA LEU A 123 -17.39 0.27 7.27
C LEU A 123 -18.52 0.51 8.28
N PRO A 124 -18.36 1.46 9.22
CA PRO A 124 -19.39 1.78 10.17
C PRO A 124 -20.54 2.50 9.47
N ASP A 125 -21.77 2.17 9.85
CA ASP A 125 -22.94 2.87 9.34
C ASP A 125 -22.89 4.31 9.86
N PRO A 126 -22.84 5.32 8.98
CA PRO A 126 -22.74 6.70 9.40
C PRO A 126 -23.93 7.15 10.25
N ALA A 127 -25.09 6.47 10.21
CA ALA A 127 -26.27 6.77 11.03
C ALA A 127 -26.19 6.25 12.47
N ARG A 128 -25.28 5.32 12.77
CA ARG A 128 -25.25 4.59 14.04
C ARG A 128 -24.15 5.07 14.97
N ALA A 129 -24.50 5.64 16.12
CA ALA A 129 -23.51 6.12 17.10
C ALA A 129 -22.72 5.01 17.82
N ASP A 130 -23.15 3.76 17.67
CA ASP A 130 -22.63 2.58 18.38
C ASP A 130 -21.79 1.65 17.49
N GLU A 131 -21.22 2.17 16.41
CA GLU A 131 -20.33 1.42 15.51
C GLU A 131 -18.97 2.09 15.37
N VAL A 132 -17.91 1.27 15.45
CA VAL A 132 -16.53 1.68 15.27
C VAL A 132 -15.81 0.79 14.28
N VAL A 133 -14.80 1.33 13.63
CA VAL A 133 -13.75 0.56 12.97
C VAL A 133 -12.43 0.75 13.71
N VAL A 134 -11.56 -0.24 13.63
CA VAL A 134 -10.26 -0.22 14.28
C VAL A 134 -9.17 -0.48 13.27
N GLN A 135 -7.96 -0.04 13.57
CA GLN A 135 -6.79 -0.48 12.82
C GLN A 135 -6.36 -1.89 13.22
N HIS A 136 -5.60 -2.58 12.37
CA HIS A 136 -5.13 -3.94 12.65
C HIS A 136 -4.30 -4.00 13.94
N ARG A 137 -3.48 -2.99 14.23
CA ARG A 137 -2.68 -2.94 15.46
C ARG A 137 -3.53 -2.97 16.72
N PHE A 138 -4.70 -2.35 16.72
CA PHE A 138 -5.63 -2.42 17.86
C PHE A 138 -6.04 -3.88 18.15
N THR A 139 -6.26 -4.66 17.09
CA THR A 139 -6.60 -6.09 17.22
C THR A 139 -5.47 -6.90 17.82
N THR A 140 -4.23 -6.63 17.41
CA THR A 140 -3.03 -7.31 17.93
C THR A 140 -2.72 -6.93 19.38
N LEU A 141 -2.89 -5.65 19.74
CA LEU A 141 -2.56 -5.14 21.08
C LEU A 141 -3.58 -5.56 22.13
N TYR A 142 -4.87 -5.55 21.79
CA TYR A 142 -5.95 -5.71 22.77
C TYR A 142 -6.78 -6.97 22.58
N GLY A 143 -6.46 -7.80 21.58
CA GLY A 143 -7.14 -9.07 21.33
C GLY A 143 -8.61 -8.95 20.91
N LYS A 144 -9.04 -7.75 20.51
CA LYS A 144 -10.41 -7.47 20.06
C LYS A 144 -10.50 -7.47 18.54
N SER A 145 -11.63 -7.92 18.01
CA SER A 145 -11.86 -8.12 16.58
C SER A 145 -13.28 -7.72 16.16
N VAL A 146 -13.63 -7.95 14.90
CA VAL A 146 -14.97 -7.66 14.38
C VAL A 146 -16.01 -8.49 15.14
N GLY A 147 -17.04 -7.82 15.66
CA GLY A 147 -18.09 -8.42 16.49
C GLY A 147 -17.95 -8.09 17.97
N ASP A 148 -16.72 -7.82 18.44
CA ASP A 148 -16.48 -7.44 19.83
C ASP A 148 -16.95 -6.01 20.12
N THR A 149 -17.14 -5.71 21.41
CA THR A 149 -17.57 -4.39 21.87
C THR A 149 -16.48 -3.65 22.63
N VAL A 150 -16.52 -2.33 22.50
CA VAL A 150 -15.68 -1.38 23.23
C VAL A 150 -16.56 -0.30 23.85
N THR A 151 -16.14 0.25 24.99
CA THR A 151 -16.87 1.34 25.66
C THR A 151 -16.18 2.67 25.37
N ILE A 152 -16.81 3.49 24.53
CA ILE A 152 -16.38 4.87 24.30
C ILE A 152 -16.89 5.73 25.46
N LYS A 153 -16.00 6.46 26.13
CA LYS A 153 -16.33 7.46 27.14
C LYS A 153 -16.06 8.84 26.56
N LEU A 154 -17.06 9.71 26.65
CA LEU A 154 -16.97 11.09 26.19
C LEU A 154 -16.84 12.02 27.41
N ASN A 155 -16.29 13.21 27.20
CA ASN A 155 -16.34 14.26 28.21
C ASN A 155 -17.75 14.85 28.31
N THR A 156 -18.06 15.49 29.43
CA THR A 156 -19.22 16.39 29.51
C THR A 156 -18.97 17.64 28.63
N PRO A 157 -20.01 18.33 28.16
CA PRO A 157 -19.83 19.53 27.34
C PRO A 157 -18.97 20.61 28.02
N ASP A 158 -19.15 20.81 29.33
CA ASP A 158 -18.38 21.78 30.12
C ASP A 158 -16.89 21.39 30.23
N GLU A 159 -16.59 20.10 30.37
CA GLU A 159 -15.21 19.61 30.35
C GLU A 159 -14.54 19.82 29.00
N THR A 160 -15.27 19.62 27.91
CA THR A 160 -14.78 19.89 26.56
C THR A 160 -14.48 21.39 26.37
N ASP A 161 -15.32 22.28 26.91
CA ASP A 161 -15.04 23.71 26.93
C ASP A 161 -13.81 24.07 27.77
N LEU A 162 -13.64 23.44 28.93
CA LEU A 162 -12.45 23.62 29.78
C LEU A 162 -11.17 23.15 29.07
N LEU A 163 -11.22 22.00 28.39
CA LEU A 163 -10.11 21.46 27.61
C LEU A 163 -9.71 22.40 26.46
N ALA A 164 -10.70 22.99 25.78
CA ALA A 164 -10.46 23.97 24.73
C ALA A 164 -9.79 25.25 25.26
N ASN A 165 -10.12 25.68 26.49
CA ASN A 165 -9.58 26.90 27.10
C ASN A 165 -8.22 26.70 27.79
N ALA A 166 -7.95 25.53 28.37
CA ALA A 166 -6.77 25.27 29.21
C ALA A 166 -5.53 24.82 28.43
N GLY A 167 -5.63 24.60 27.11
CA GLY A 167 -4.53 24.01 26.33
C GLY A 167 -4.20 22.56 26.75
N GLY A 168 -5.17 21.88 27.38
CA GLY A 168 -5.00 20.60 28.05
C GLY A 168 -5.36 20.66 29.54
N GLY A 169 -6.20 19.72 29.97
CA GLY A 169 -6.65 19.56 31.35
C GLY A 169 -6.98 18.09 31.62
N PRO A 170 -7.14 17.65 32.87
CA PRO A 170 -7.43 16.25 33.19
C PRO A 170 -8.83 15.91 32.66
N ALA A 171 -8.86 15.23 31.52
CA ALA A 171 -10.05 14.72 30.93
C ALA A 171 -10.47 13.44 31.65
N GLY A 172 -11.72 13.38 32.10
CA GLY A 172 -12.21 12.26 32.89
C GLY A 172 -13.13 11.31 32.15
N GLY A 173 -13.56 11.65 30.92
CA GLY A 173 -14.58 10.86 30.23
C GLY A 173 -15.85 10.69 31.08
N HIS A 174 -16.20 11.73 31.86
CA HIS A 174 -17.30 11.71 32.83
C HIS A 174 -18.67 11.90 32.17
N GLY A 175 -18.70 12.14 30.86
CA GLY A 175 -19.91 12.21 30.07
C GLY A 175 -20.47 10.83 29.70
N PRO A 176 -21.27 10.77 28.62
CA PRO A 176 -21.91 9.54 28.17
C PRO A 176 -20.93 8.41 27.89
N ARG A 177 -21.34 7.20 28.27
CA ARG A 177 -20.66 5.95 27.94
C ARG A 177 -21.43 5.25 26.82
N VAL A 178 -20.77 5.01 25.69
CA VAL A 178 -21.36 4.39 24.51
C VAL A 178 -20.70 3.03 24.31
N THR A 179 -21.46 1.96 24.51
CA THR A 179 -21.03 0.62 24.11
C THR A 179 -21.12 0.52 22.60
N ALA A 180 -19.98 0.54 21.93
CA ALA A 180 -19.87 0.49 20.48
C ALA A 180 -19.33 -0.88 20.03
N ARG A 181 -19.84 -1.37 18.90
CA ARG A 181 -19.40 -2.63 18.30
C ARG A 181 -18.34 -2.38 17.23
N ILE A 182 -17.29 -3.17 17.24
CA ILE A 182 -16.28 -3.20 16.19
C ILE A 182 -16.91 -3.88 14.97
N VAL A 183 -17.13 -3.13 13.90
CA VAL A 183 -17.75 -3.64 12.67
C VAL A 183 -16.76 -3.92 11.55
N GLY A 184 -15.53 -3.41 11.67
CA GLY A 184 -14.51 -3.61 10.66
C GLY A 184 -13.10 -3.30 11.14
N VAL A 185 -12.15 -3.91 10.45
CA VAL A 185 -10.72 -3.63 10.58
C VAL A 185 -10.26 -2.97 9.30
N ILE A 186 -9.69 -1.78 9.42
CA ILE A 186 -9.35 -0.94 8.27
C ILE A 186 -7.86 -0.65 8.17
N ARG A 187 -7.43 -0.28 6.96
CA ARG A 187 -6.11 0.29 6.69
C ARG A 187 -6.22 1.33 5.57
N SER A 188 -5.70 2.53 5.77
CA SER A 188 -5.52 3.54 4.71
C SER A 188 -4.14 4.18 4.83
N PRO A 189 -3.69 4.97 3.82
CA PRO A 189 -2.46 5.73 3.94
C PRO A 189 -2.45 6.66 5.16
N PHE A 190 -3.52 7.44 5.38
CA PHE A 190 -3.63 8.34 6.53
C PHE A 190 -3.88 7.59 7.84
N PHE A 191 -4.65 6.51 7.79
CA PHE A 191 -4.94 5.63 8.92
C PHE A 191 -4.15 4.33 8.79
N SER A 192 -2.82 4.45 8.77
CA SER A 192 -1.89 3.31 8.76
C SER A 192 -1.41 2.97 10.18
N ASP A 193 -1.08 1.70 10.41
CA ASP A 193 -0.52 1.25 11.68
C ASP A 193 0.93 1.78 11.81
N GLY A 194 1.21 2.54 12.87
CA GLY A 194 2.58 2.88 13.24
C GLY A 194 3.35 1.66 13.77
N VAL A 195 4.69 1.68 13.65
CA VAL A 195 5.57 0.60 14.13
C VAL A 195 5.48 0.44 15.66
N ASP A 196 5.39 1.54 16.41
CA ASP A 196 5.43 1.56 17.88
C ASP A 196 4.32 2.43 18.54
N GLY A 197 3.17 2.61 17.88
CA GLY A 197 2.09 3.47 18.38
C GLY A 197 1.04 2.78 19.26
N PRO A 198 0.20 3.53 19.99
CA PRO A 198 -1.06 3.02 20.52
C PRO A 198 -2.04 2.65 19.39
N GLY A 199 -3.08 1.87 19.69
CA GLY A 199 -4.13 1.53 18.74
C GLY A 199 -5.00 2.74 18.35
N VAL A 200 -5.66 2.64 17.20
CA VAL A 200 -6.63 3.64 16.72
C VAL A 200 -8.02 3.03 16.69
N VAL A 201 -8.99 3.77 17.23
CA VAL A 201 -10.43 3.46 17.13
C VAL A 201 -11.12 4.65 16.48
N LEU A 202 -11.84 4.39 15.40
CA LEU A 202 -12.55 5.41 14.62
C LEU A 202 -14.05 5.15 14.71
N PRO A 203 -14.80 5.99 15.42
CA PRO A 203 -16.26 5.87 15.47
C PRO A 203 -16.91 6.31 14.17
N SER A 204 -18.17 5.96 14.00
CA SER A 204 -18.99 6.47 12.91
C SER A 204 -19.27 7.97 13.05
N ALA A 205 -19.67 8.62 11.95
CA ALA A 205 -20.21 9.98 11.96
C ALA A 205 -21.51 10.11 12.80
N GLY A 206 -22.19 8.99 13.09
CA GLY A 206 -23.38 8.95 13.91
C GLY A 206 -23.07 9.29 15.37
N LEU A 207 -21.86 8.98 15.84
CA LEU A 207 -21.41 9.39 17.18
C LEU A 207 -21.33 10.91 17.25
N TYR A 208 -20.74 11.54 16.23
CA TYR A 208 -20.67 13.00 16.14
C TYR A 208 -22.05 13.65 16.13
N ARG A 209 -22.95 13.15 15.28
CA ARG A 209 -24.32 13.68 15.17
C ARG A 209 -25.12 13.57 16.47
N LYS A 210 -24.97 12.48 17.22
CA LYS A 210 -25.72 12.24 18.45
C LYS A 210 -25.12 12.98 19.67
N TYR A 211 -23.81 13.11 19.73
CA TYR A 211 -23.08 13.65 20.88
C TYR A 211 -22.27 14.90 20.54
N SER A 212 -22.77 15.72 19.62
CA SER A 212 -22.08 16.92 19.13
C SER A 212 -21.72 17.87 20.27
N ALA A 213 -22.61 18.09 21.25
CA ALA A 213 -22.34 18.91 22.42
C ALA A 213 -21.20 18.38 23.29
N ASN A 214 -21.06 17.06 23.42
CA ASN A 214 -19.96 16.45 24.18
C ASN A 214 -18.62 16.56 23.44
N LEU A 215 -18.64 16.54 22.11
CA LEU A 215 -17.44 16.59 21.28
C LEU A 215 -17.00 18.02 20.97
N MET A 216 -17.94 18.96 20.91
CA MET A 216 -17.70 20.36 20.52
C MET A 216 -17.82 21.36 21.67
N GLY A 217 -18.26 20.90 22.85
CA GLY A 217 -18.51 21.75 24.02
C GLY A 217 -19.85 22.47 23.98
N ALA A 218 -20.25 23.06 25.12
CA ALA A 218 -21.48 23.85 25.25
C ALA A 218 -21.30 25.28 24.74
N SER A 219 -20.09 25.82 24.81
CA SER A 219 -19.74 27.18 24.40
C SER A 219 -19.60 27.34 22.87
N GLY A 220 -19.71 26.25 22.11
CA GLY A 220 -19.52 26.23 20.66
C GLY A 220 -18.09 26.55 20.24
N ARG A 221 -17.10 26.38 21.13
CA ARG A 221 -15.67 26.64 20.86
C ARG A 221 -14.89 25.43 20.36
N GLY A 222 -15.50 24.25 20.31
CA GLY A 222 -14.92 23.10 19.64
C GLY A 222 -14.64 23.42 18.18
N PHE A 223 -13.58 22.82 17.65
CA PHE A 223 -13.19 23.00 16.26
C PHE A 223 -13.06 21.66 15.56
N SER A 224 -13.29 21.70 14.26
CA SER A 224 -13.05 20.60 13.35
C SER A 224 -11.95 21.00 12.39
N ILE A 225 -11.10 20.05 12.05
CA ILE A 225 -10.18 20.16 10.93
C ILE A 225 -10.70 19.26 9.80
N ALA A 226 -10.20 19.46 8.58
CA ALA A 226 -10.65 18.65 7.46
C ALA A 226 -9.52 18.16 6.58
N LEU A 227 -9.71 16.95 6.08
CA LEU A 227 -8.94 16.46 4.95
C LEU A 227 -9.60 16.94 3.66
N ALA A 228 -8.78 17.40 2.72
CA ALA A 228 -9.23 17.87 1.42
C ALA A 228 -8.53 17.10 0.29
N ARG A 229 -9.36 16.71 -0.69
CA ARG A 229 -8.92 16.19 -1.97
C ARG A 229 -9.13 17.26 -3.03
N LEU A 230 -8.17 17.37 -3.94
CA LEU A 230 -8.05 18.46 -4.90
C LEU A 230 -7.98 17.90 -6.32
N THR A 231 -8.66 18.55 -7.26
CA THR A 231 -8.72 18.12 -8.67
C THR A 231 -7.33 18.11 -9.32
N ASP A 232 -6.48 19.08 -8.95
CA ASP A 232 -5.10 19.21 -9.47
C ASP A 232 -4.07 18.46 -8.61
N GLY A 233 -4.52 17.56 -7.72
CA GLY A 233 -3.63 16.87 -6.79
C GLY A 233 -2.89 17.82 -5.84
N ALA A 234 -1.64 17.50 -5.53
CA ALA A 234 -0.74 18.31 -4.70
C ALA A 234 -0.52 19.73 -5.25
N ALA A 235 -0.54 19.90 -6.59
CA ALA A 235 -0.33 21.21 -7.22
C ALA A 235 -1.45 22.21 -6.88
N GLY A 236 -2.61 21.73 -6.44
CA GLY A 236 -3.73 22.57 -6.00
C GLY A 236 -3.57 23.15 -4.59
N VAL A 237 -2.64 22.66 -3.77
CA VAL A 237 -2.53 23.05 -2.34
C VAL A 237 -2.26 24.56 -2.15
N PRO A 238 -1.36 25.21 -2.91
CA PRO A 238 -1.18 26.67 -2.83
C PRO A 238 -2.45 27.46 -3.16
N ARG A 239 -3.25 27.00 -4.14
CA ARG A 239 -4.53 27.63 -4.50
C ARG A 239 -5.53 27.47 -3.36
N LEU A 240 -5.66 26.27 -2.79
CA LEU A 240 -6.53 26.04 -1.64
C LEU A 240 -6.13 26.95 -0.47
N ARG A 241 -4.83 27.07 -0.16
CA ARG A 241 -4.33 27.94 0.91
C ARG A 241 -4.76 29.40 0.71
N ALA A 242 -4.64 29.92 -0.51
CA ALA A 242 -5.05 31.28 -0.85
C ALA A 242 -6.59 31.46 -0.77
N GLN A 243 -7.36 30.48 -1.26
CA GLN A 243 -8.82 30.49 -1.17
C GLN A 243 -9.32 30.42 0.27
N MET A 244 -8.70 29.61 1.12
CA MET A 244 -9.02 29.53 2.55
C MET A 244 -8.74 30.85 3.25
N ALA A 245 -7.59 31.48 2.98
CA ALA A 245 -7.25 32.79 3.55
C ALA A 245 -8.27 33.88 3.14
N ALA A 246 -8.76 33.84 1.90
CA ALA A 246 -9.80 34.75 1.44
C ALA A 246 -11.18 34.44 2.07
N LEU A 247 -11.50 33.15 2.26
CA LEU A 247 -12.78 32.71 2.82
C LEU A 247 -12.93 33.06 4.30
N THR A 248 -11.87 32.91 5.09
CA THR A 248 -11.88 33.18 6.53
C THR A 248 -11.39 34.58 6.89
N GLY A 249 -10.84 35.32 5.93
CA GLY A 249 -10.29 36.65 6.13
C GLY A 249 -8.96 36.67 6.90
N GLN A 250 -8.37 35.49 7.19
CA GLN A 250 -7.09 35.35 7.88
C GLN A 250 -6.33 34.12 7.34
N PRO A 251 -4.97 34.13 7.36
CA PRO A 251 -4.20 32.99 6.93
C PRO A 251 -4.49 31.77 7.81
N LEU A 252 -4.92 30.67 7.19
CA LEU A 252 -5.08 29.37 7.82
C LEU A 252 -3.93 28.44 7.45
N GLN A 253 -3.54 27.58 8.39
CA GLN A 253 -2.60 26.51 8.12
C GLN A 253 -3.28 25.44 7.24
N VAL A 254 -2.71 25.25 6.05
CA VAL A 254 -3.07 24.17 5.13
C VAL A 254 -1.79 23.37 4.88
N ASP A 255 -1.74 22.16 5.39
CA ASP A 255 -0.55 21.31 5.26
C ASP A 255 -0.66 20.45 3.99
N ASP A 256 0.44 20.33 3.25
CA ASP A 256 0.51 19.46 2.07
C ASP A 256 0.83 18.03 2.52
N LEU A 257 -0.17 17.16 2.48
CA LEU A 257 0.00 15.74 2.84
C LEU A 257 0.75 14.96 1.75
N SER A 258 0.85 15.53 0.55
CA SER A 258 1.50 14.92 -0.60
C SER A 258 3.03 14.93 -0.48
N GLU A 259 3.63 15.84 0.30
CA GLU A 259 5.08 15.87 0.54
C GLU A 259 5.57 14.54 1.15
N THR A 260 4.82 14.02 2.12
CA THR A 260 5.09 12.72 2.73
C THR A 260 4.89 11.60 1.71
N GLY A 261 3.86 11.70 0.86
CA GLY A 261 3.62 10.78 -0.24
C GLY A 261 4.77 10.72 -1.26
N GLY A 262 5.31 11.88 -1.66
CA GLY A 262 6.41 11.98 -2.62
C GLY A 262 7.73 11.41 -2.09
N HIS A 263 7.94 11.41 -0.77
CA HIS A 263 9.05 10.69 -0.15
C HIS A 263 8.93 9.17 -0.37
N TYR A 264 7.74 8.61 -0.13
CA TYR A 264 7.49 7.17 -0.36
C TYR A 264 7.59 6.78 -1.84
N ASP A 265 7.18 7.65 -2.76
CA ASP A 265 7.35 7.42 -4.20
C ASP A 265 8.83 7.27 -4.55
N ARG A 266 9.67 8.23 -4.12
CA ARG A 266 11.11 8.18 -4.37
C ARG A 266 11.75 6.92 -3.80
N LEU A 267 11.36 6.51 -2.59
CA LEU A 267 11.84 5.27 -1.97
C LEU A 267 11.42 4.03 -2.76
N THR A 268 10.17 3.96 -3.18
CA THR A 268 9.62 2.80 -3.91
C THR A 268 10.25 2.70 -5.31
N SER A 269 10.39 3.83 -6.01
CA SER A 269 11.10 3.88 -7.29
C SER A 269 12.57 3.48 -7.15
N TYR A 270 13.25 3.94 -6.10
CA TYR A 270 14.65 3.55 -5.83
C TYR A 270 14.79 2.04 -5.57
N GLN A 271 13.88 1.46 -4.78
CA GLN A 271 13.84 0.01 -4.55
C GLN A 271 13.58 -0.76 -5.84
N ALA A 272 12.62 -0.32 -6.66
CA ALA A 272 12.33 -0.93 -7.96
C ALA A 272 13.55 -0.89 -8.89
N LEU A 273 14.27 0.23 -8.94
CA LEU A 273 15.51 0.38 -9.73
C LEU A 273 16.62 -0.55 -9.23
N THR A 274 16.74 -0.74 -7.92
CA THR A 274 17.75 -1.65 -7.35
C THR A 274 17.44 -3.11 -7.69
N VAL A 275 16.16 -3.51 -7.61
CA VAL A 275 15.72 -4.84 -8.03
C VAL A 275 15.92 -5.04 -9.54
N LEU A 276 15.69 -4.01 -10.35
CA LEU A 276 15.96 -4.05 -11.79
C LEU A 276 17.46 -4.20 -12.09
N ALA A 277 18.33 -3.45 -11.41
CA ALA A 277 19.77 -3.58 -11.54
C ALA A 277 20.26 -4.99 -11.13
N PHE A 278 19.69 -5.54 -10.06
CA PHE A 278 19.91 -6.93 -9.68
C PHE A 278 19.46 -7.92 -10.78
N ALA A 279 18.29 -7.71 -11.38
CA ALA A 279 17.81 -8.55 -12.48
C ALA A 279 18.77 -8.55 -13.68
N LEU A 280 19.34 -7.37 -14.02
CA LEU A 280 20.34 -7.24 -15.09
C LEU A 280 21.65 -7.96 -14.74
N ALA A 281 22.13 -7.84 -13.50
CA ALA A 281 23.31 -8.56 -13.04
C ALA A 281 23.09 -10.08 -13.05
N ALA A 282 21.94 -10.54 -12.54
CA ALA A 282 21.54 -11.95 -12.56
C ALA A 282 21.43 -12.50 -13.98
N LEU A 283 20.89 -11.71 -14.93
CA LEU A 283 20.85 -12.06 -16.35
C LEU A 283 22.25 -12.23 -16.92
N GLY A 284 23.18 -11.31 -16.61
CA GLY A 284 24.57 -11.42 -17.05
C GLY A 284 25.25 -12.68 -16.52
N VAL A 285 25.10 -12.98 -15.23
CA VAL A 285 25.63 -14.21 -14.61
C VAL A 285 25.01 -15.45 -15.26
N ALA A 286 23.68 -15.50 -15.40
CA ALA A 286 22.99 -16.62 -16.03
C ALA A 286 23.48 -16.85 -17.47
N ALA A 287 23.58 -15.78 -18.28
CA ALA A 287 24.06 -15.87 -19.65
C ALA A 287 25.49 -16.44 -19.74
N VAL A 288 26.40 -15.98 -18.87
CA VAL A 288 27.78 -16.49 -18.81
C VAL A 288 27.81 -17.95 -18.36
N THR A 289 27.13 -18.30 -17.28
CA THR A 289 27.11 -19.68 -16.76
C THR A 289 26.48 -20.67 -17.74
N ILE A 290 25.35 -20.31 -18.36
CA ILE A 290 24.69 -21.11 -19.39
C ILE A 290 25.58 -21.25 -20.61
N GLY A 291 26.23 -20.17 -21.06
CA GLY A 291 27.16 -20.19 -22.19
C GLY A 291 28.37 -21.10 -21.95
N LEU A 292 29.01 -20.98 -20.79
CA LEU A 292 30.14 -21.85 -20.39
C LEU A 292 29.72 -23.32 -20.30
N TYR A 293 28.54 -23.60 -19.73
CA TYR A 293 28.04 -24.97 -19.62
C TYR A 293 27.66 -25.54 -20.97
N ALA A 294 26.99 -24.77 -21.83
CA ALA A 294 26.64 -25.18 -23.18
C ALA A 294 27.90 -25.47 -24.03
N ALA A 295 28.94 -24.62 -23.93
CA ALA A 295 30.22 -24.85 -24.59
C ALA A 295 30.84 -26.19 -24.16
N ARG A 296 30.81 -26.50 -22.86
CA ARG A 296 31.29 -27.78 -22.31
C ARG A 296 30.50 -28.98 -22.85
N VAL A 297 29.17 -28.87 -22.95
CA VAL A 297 28.32 -29.94 -23.51
C VAL A 297 28.62 -30.16 -25.00
N VAL A 298 28.81 -29.07 -25.76
CA VAL A 298 29.18 -29.12 -27.19
C VAL A 298 30.56 -29.74 -27.38
N GLU A 299 31.55 -29.33 -26.60
CA GLU A 299 32.92 -29.87 -26.69
C GLU A 299 32.96 -31.36 -26.39
N ALA A 300 32.19 -31.80 -25.38
CA ALA A 300 32.11 -33.20 -25.02
C ALA A 300 31.43 -34.05 -26.11
N SER A 301 30.53 -33.47 -26.93
CA SER A 301 29.88 -34.15 -28.06
C SER A 301 30.67 -34.06 -29.37
N GLN A 302 31.63 -33.13 -29.49
CA GLN A 302 32.53 -33.07 -30.65
C GLN A 302 33.40 -34.32 -30.80
N ALA A 303 33.84 -34.95 -29.70
CA ALA A 303 34.66 -36.15 -29.76
C ALA A 303 33.93 -37.30 -30.50
N ASP A 304 32.66 -37.51 -30.16
CA ASP A 304 31.81 -38.52 -30.80
C ASP A 304 31.45 -38.12 -32.25
N LEU A 305 31.19 -36.83 -32.50
CA LEU A 305 30.84 -36.31 -33.83
C LEU A 305 32.03 -36.35 -34.81
N ARG A 306 33.28 -36.20 -34.35
CA ARG A 306 34.48 -36.34 -35.20
C ARG A 306 34.65 -37.76 -35.73
N VAL A 307 34.32 -38.78 -34.94
CA VAL A 307 34.31 -40.18 -35.38
C VAL A 307 33.27 -40.38 -36.48
N LEU A 308 32.07 -39.83 -36.29
CA LEU A 308 30.99 -39.87 -37.27
C LEU A 308 31.28 -39.06 -38.54
N ARG A 309 32.09 -38.00 -38.45
CA ARG A 309 32.57 -37.21 -39.59
C ARG A 309 33.43 -38.03 -40.55
N ALA A 310 34.24 -38.96 -40.02
CA ALA A 310 35.00 -39.91 -40.84
C ALA A 310 34.10 -40.83 -41.67
N SER A 311 32.82 -40.96 -41.30
CA SER A 311 31.81 -41.78 -41.99
C SER A 311 30.96 -41.00 -43.03
N GLY A 312 31.28 -39.73 -43.31
CA GLY A 312 30.63 -38.94 -44.37
C GLY A 312 29.73 -37.79 -43.90
N LEU A 313 29.77 -37.43 -42.61
CA LEU A 313 29.01 -36.29 -42.07
C LEU A 313 29.59 -34.94 -42.58
N THR A 314 28.70 -34.06 -43.07
CA THR A 314 29.13 -32.72 -43.53
C THR A 314 29.40 -31.79 -42.35
N PRO A 315 30.26 -30.76 -42.51
CA PRO A 315 30.56 -29.79 -41.44
C PRO A 315 29.33 -29.02 -40.93
N ARG A 316 28.32 -28.82 -41.78
CA ARG A 316 27.05 -28.18 -41.39
C ARG A 316 26.19 -29.08 -40.51
N GLN A 317 26.13 -30.37 -40.83
CA GLN A 317 25.38 -31.35 -40.05
C GLN A 317 26.05 -31.63 -38.70
N GLU A 318 27.38 -31.62 -38.63
CA GLU A 318 28.15 -31.73 -37.39
C GLU A 318 27.81 -30.60 -36.41
N ARG A 319 27.82 -29.34 -36.87
CA ARG A 319 27.45 -28.19 -36.02
C ARG A 319 25.99 -28.24 -35.56
N ALA A 320 25.08 -28.62 -36.47
CA ALA A 320 23.67 -28.77 -36.13
C ALA A 320 23.44 -29.89 -35.09
N ALA A 321 24.15 -31.01 -35.24
CA ALA A 321 24.10 -32.13 -34.31
C ALA A 321 24.63 -31.78 -32.91
N ALA A 322 25.70 -31.00 -32.83
CA ALA A 322 26.28 -30.55 -31.56
C ALA A 322 25.39 -29.53 -30.83
N ALA A 323 24.67 -28.67 -31.57
CA ALA A 323 23.81 -27.65 -30.98
C ALA A 323 22.43 -28.17 -30.52
N LEU A 324 21.94 -29.29 -31.07
CA LEU A 324 20.60 -29.81 -30.80
C LEU A 324 20.31 -30.08 -29.32
N GLY A 325 21.26 -30.70 -28.60
CA GLY A 325 21.13 -30.97 -27.16
C GLY A 325 20.97 -29.70 -26.33
N PRO A 326 21.95 -28.78 -26.37
CA PRO A 326 21.88 -27.50 -25.67
C PRO A 326 20.67 -26.64 -26.04
N VAL A 327 20.30 -26.58 -27.33
CA VAL A 327 19.14 -25.80 -27.79
C VAL A 327 17.84 -26.39 -27.24
N ALA A 328 17.68 -27.72 -27.27
CA ALA A 328 16.49 -28.36 -26.71
C ALA A 328 16.39 -28.16 -25.19
N ALA A 329 17.51 -28.28 -24.46
CA ALA A 329 17.55 -28.02 -23.02
C ALA A 329 17.25 -26.55 -22.68
N ALA A 330 17.76 -25.60 -23.48
CA ALA A 330 17.48 -24.18 -23.31
C ALA A 330 16.01 -23.84 -23.59
N LEU A 331 15.42 -24.36 -24.67
CA LEU A 331 14.01 -24.18 -24.96
C LEU A 331 13.12 -24.76 -23.86
N ALA A 332 13.40 -25.99 -23.43
CA ALA A 332 12.65 -26.62 -22.34
C ALA A 332 12.78 -25.85 -21.02
N GLY A 333 13.99 -25.41 -20.67
CA GLY A 333 14.24 -24.63 -19.46
C GLY A 333 13.62 -23.23 -19.49
N SER A 334 13.44 -22.63 -20.67
CA SER A 334 12.83 -21.30 -20.79
C SER A 334 11.31 -21.27 -20.59
N VAL A 335 10.65 -22.43 -20.72
CA VAL A 335 9.19 -22.59 -20.64
C VAL A 335 8.75 -23.26 -19.32
N ALA A 336 9.69 -23.88 -18.61
CA ALA A 336 9.46 -24.53 -17.31
C ALA A 336 9.31 -23.50 -16.18
#